data_AF-A0A0F9NGR5-F1
#
_entry.id   AF-A0A0F9NGR5-F1
#
_cell.length_a   1.000
_cell.length_b   1.000
_cell.length_c   1.000
_cell.angle_alpha   90.00
_cell.angle_beta   90.00
_cell.angle_gamma   90.00
#
_symmetry.space_group_name_H-M   'P 1'
#
loop_
_entity.id
_entity.type
_entity.pdbx_description
1 polymer ?
#
loop_
_entity_poly.entity_id
_entity_poly.type
_entity_poly.pdbx_seq_one_letter_code
_entity_poly.pdbx_strand_id
1 'polypeptide(L)'
;MAKKPEKQDGSRATQFKPGVSGNPGGQSKGPTIPKLLREITSKKVSLKDKRTKMQAILERAVKQAMAGHKEAREFVASRMEGKAIERIAQEIQLTDFTGGNAEEYVRSKLSNGD
;
A
#
# COMPACT_ATOMS: atom_id res chain seq x y z
N MET A 1 25.09 -42.00 15.44
CA MET A 1 24.25 -41.51 14.32
C MET A 1 23.28 -40.49 14.88
N ALA A 2 23.44 -39.20 14.54
CA ALA A 2 22.62 -38.12 15.08
C ALA A 2 21.26 -38.05 14.36
N LYS A 3 20.16 -38.03 15.13
CA LYS A 3 18.78 -37.98 14.65
C LYS A 3 18.49 -36.57 14.11
N LYS A 4 18.08 -36.46 12.84
CA LYS A 4 17.69 -35.19 12.19
C LYS A 4 16.52 -34.54 12.97
N PRO A 5 16.49 -33.20 13.15
CA PRO A 5 15.33 -32.54 13.74
C PRO A 5 14.12 -32.64 12.80
N GLU A 6 13.00 -33.05 13.38
CA GLU A 6 11.71 -33.25 12.73
C GLU A 6 11.15 -31.87 12.33
N LYS A 7 10.87 -31.67 11.04
CA LYS A 7 10.22 -30.45 10.56
C LYS A 7 8.81 -30.42 11.15
N GLN A 8 8.48 -29.37 11.91
CA GLN A 8 7.09 -29.11 12.29
C GLN A 8 6.33 -28.69 11.04
N ASP A 9 5.74 -29.67 10.36
CA ASP A 9 4.78 -29.43 9.30
C ASP A 9 3.57 -28.72 9.92
N GLY A 10 3.34 -27.47 9.53
CA GLY A 10 2.24 -26.66 10.04
C GLY A 10 0.93 -27.43 9.98
N SER A 11 0.21 -27.51 11.11
CA SER A 11 -1.00 -28.32 11.19
C SER A 11 -2.04 -27.86 10.15
N ARG A 12 -2.78 -28.80 9.55
CA ARG A 12 -3.93 -28.49 8.67
C ARG A 12 -4.96 -27.58 9.34
N ALA A 13 -5.01 -27.56 10.67
CA ALA A 13 -5.92 -26.72 11.45
C ALA A 13 -5.56 -25.23 11.40
N THR A 14 -4.28 -24.91 11.23
CA THR A 14 -3.75 -23.52 11.17
C THR A 14 -3.54 -23.01 9.74
N GLN A 15 -3.72 -23.86 8.73
CA GLN A 15 -3.51 -23.49 7.34
C GLN A 15 -4.73 -22.72 6.82
N PHE A 16 -4.48 -21.59 6.15
CA PHE A 16 -5.52 -20.87 5.43
C PHE A 16 -6.19 -21.79 4.41
N LYS A 17 -7.52 -21.89 4.47
CA LYS A 17 -8.27 -22.74 3.55
C LYS A 17 -8.17 -22.15 2.14
N PRO A 18 -7.76 -22.93 1.12
CA PRO A 18 -7.69 -22.44 -0.25
C PRO A 18 -9.07 -21.94 -0.70
N GLY A 19 -9.11 -20.74 -1.27
CA GLY A 19 -10.34 -20.09 -1.73
C GLY A 19 -11.18 -19.38 -0.65
N VAL A 20 -10.79 -19.46 0.63
CA VAL A 20 -11.46 -18.74 1.73
C VAL A 20 -10.52 -17.65 2.22
N SER A 21 -10.88 -16.39 1.96
CA SER A 21 -10.17 -15.23 2.52
C SER A 21 -10.12 -15.36 4.04
N GLY A 22 -8.93 -15.21 4.63
CA GLY A 22 -8.73 -15.23 6.09
C GLY A 22 -9.37 -14.07 6.86
N ASN A 23 -10.12 -13.20 6.18
CA ASN A 23 -10.87 -12.11 6.80
C ASN A 23 -12.38 -12.43 6.81
N PRO A 24 -12.92 -13.07 7.88
CA PRO A 24 -14.33 -13.42 7.98
C PRO A 24 -15.28 -12.22 8.01
N GLY A 25 -14.79 -11.00 8.31
CA GLY A 25 -15.57 -9.76 8.20
C GLY A 25 -15.62 -9.18 6.79
N GLY A 26 -14.82 -9.72 5.86
CA GLY A 26 -14.64 -9.16 4.52
C GLY A 26 -14.22 -7.68 4.56
N GLN A 27 -14.29 -7.03 3.40
CA GLN A 27 -14.25 -5.57 3.34
C GLN A 27 -15.67 -5.06 3.63
N SER A 28 -15.81 -4.17 4.61
CA SER A 28 -17.10 -3.55 4.95
C SER A 28 -17.76 -2.96 3.70
N LYS A 29 -19.00 -3.37 3.38
CA LYS A 29 -19.73 -2.97 2.16
C LYS A 29 -20.29 -1.53 2.18
N GLY A 30 -19.89 -0.72 3.16
CA GLY A 30 -20.31 0.68 3.29
C GLY A 30 -19.82 1.57 2.13
N PRO A 31 -20.35 2.78 1.98
CA PRO A 31 -19.84 3.73 1.00
C PRO A 31 -18.37 4.03 1.32
N THR A 32 -17.47 3.57 0.44
CA THR A 32 -16.05 3.87 0.56
C THR A 32 -15.77 5.29 0.04
N ILE A 33 -14.76 5.97 0.60
CA ILE A 33 -14.33 7.29 0.10
C ILE A 33 -14.12 7.29 -1.43
N PRO A 34 -13.46 6.27 -2.03
CA PRO A 34 -13.33 6.20 -3.49
C PRO A 34 -14.66 6.13 -4.25
N LYS A 35 -15.67 5.44 -3.70
CA LYS A 35 -17.01 5.35 -4.31
C LYS A 35 -17.68 6.72 -4.32
N LEU A 36 -17.67 7.41 -3.18
CA LEU A 36 -18.26 8.75 -3.05
C LEU A 36 -17.54 9.77 -3.93
N LEU A 37 -16.21 9.74 -3.99
CA LEU A 37 -15.43 10.61 -4.86
C LEU A 37 -15.75 10.39 -6.35
N ARG A 38 -15.88 9.13 -6.80
CA ARG A 38 -16.31 8.83 -8.18
C ARG A 38 -17.70 9.39 -8.48
N GLU A 39 -18.65 9.23 -7.56
CA GLU A 39 -20.00 9.74 -7.72
C GLU A 39 -20.04 11.29 -7.77
N ILE A 40 -19.28 11.96 -6.92
CA ILE A 40 -19.23 13.42 -6.90
C ILE A 40 -18.55 13.94 -8.17
N THR A 41 -17.43 13.36 -8.56
CA THR A 41 -16.60 13.85 -9.67
C THR A 41 -17.20 13.55 -11.05
N SER A 42 -18.05 12.53 -11.18
CA SER A 42 -18.77 12.21 -12.43
C SER A 42 -19.92 13.18 -12.73
N LYS A 43 -20.44 13.89 -11.71
CA LYS A 43 -21.49 14.90 -11.88
C LYS A 43 -20.97 16.11 -12.67
N LYS A 44 -21.88 16.77 -13.39
CA LYS A 44 -21.59 18.04 -14.09
C LYS A 44 -21.25 19.15 -13.10
N VAL A 45 -20.43 20.11 -13.53
CA VAL A 45 -20.10 21.30 -12.72
C VAL A 45 -21.34 22.17 -12.51
N SER A 46 -22.14 22.37 -13.56
CA SER A 46 -23.43 23.06 -13.51
C SER A 46 -24.37 22.54 -14.60
N LEU A 47 -25.63 22.96 -14.60
CA LEU A 47 -26.58 22.60 -15.66
C LEU A 47 -26.20 23.16 -17.04
N LYS A 48 -25.47 24.28 -17.06
CA LYS A 48 -25.03 24.96 -18.29
C LYS A 48 -23.66 24.44 -18.77
N ASP A 49 -22.82 23.99 -17.85
CA ASP A 49 -21.50 23.46 -18.16
C ASP A 49 -21.61 21.97 -18.53
N LYS A 50 -21.17 21.61 -19.74
CA LYS A 50 -21.19 20.22 -20.21
C LYS A 50 -20.11 19.35 -19.54
N ARG A 51 -19.16 19.96 -18.84
CA ARG A 51 -18.03 19.27 -18.22
C ARG A 51 -18.41 18.62 -16.89
N THR A 52 -17.78 17.48 -16.63
CA THR A 52 -17.81 16.85 -15.30
C THR A 52 -16.90 17.61 -14.33
N LYS A 53 -17.15 17.49 -13.02
CA LYS A 53 -16.26 18.04 -12.01
C LYS A 53 -14.84 17.47 -12.13
N MET A 54 -14.70 16.21 -12.53
CA MET A 54 -13.40 15.62 -12.83
C MET A 54 -12.65 16.39 -13.93
N GLN A 55 -13.31 16.70 -15.05
CA GLN A 55 -12.70 17.46 -16.14
C GLN A 55 -12.25 18.86 -15.67
N ALA A 56 -13.10 19.55 -14.91
CA ALA A 56 -12.75 20.88 -14.37
C ALA A 56 -11.56 20.82 -13.39
N ILE A 57 -11.47 19.79 -12.56
CA ILE A 57 -10.32 19.57 -11.66
C ILE A 57 -9.04 19.35 -12.47
N LEU A 58 -9.08 18.49 -13.50
CA LEU A 58 -7.92 18.22 -14.35
C LEU A 58 -7.46 19.46 -15.12
N GLU A 59 -8.38 20.24 -15.67
CA GLU A 59 -8.04 21.52 -16.30
C GLU A 59 -7.37 22.49 -15.32
N ARG A 60 -7.86 22.56 -14.08
CA ARG A 60 -7.26 23.40 -13.04
C ARG A 60 -5.84 22.93 -12.71
N ALA A 61 -5.63 21.62 -12.61
CA ALA A 61 -4.32 21.03 -12.39
C ALA A 61 -3.34 21.39 -13.52
N VAL A 62 -3.77 21.30 -14.79
CA VAL A 62 -2.94 21.71 -15.94
C VAL A 62 -2.63 23.21 -15.88
N LYS A 63 -3.62 24.07 -15.59
CA LYS A 63 -3.38 25.51 -15.43
C LYS A 63 -2.38 25.81 -14.32
N GLN A 64 -2.46 25.11 -13.19
CA GLN A 64 -1.49 25.26 -12.11
C GLN A 64 -0.09 24.76 -12.50
N ALA A 65 0.01 23.66 -13.24
CA ALA A 65 1.27 23.16 -13.75
C ALA A 65 1.93 24.19 -14.69
N MET A 66 1.15 24.79 -15.60
CA MET A 66 1.61 25.86 -16.49
C MET A 66 2.03 27.13 -15.74
N ALA A 67 1.38 27.44 -14.62
CA ALA A 67 1.76 28.54 -13.73
C ALA A 67 3.01 28.24 -12.88
N GLY A 68 3.57 27.03 -12.98
CA GLY A 68 4.81 26.67 -12.30
C GLY A 68 4.66 26.01 -10.93
N HIS A 69 3.45 25.66 -10.51
CA HIS A 69 3.25 24.93 -9.25
C HIS A 69 3.84 23.52 -9.33
N LYS A 70 4.77 23.22 -8.42
CA LYS A 70 5.57 21.97 -8.45
C LYS A 70 4.68 20.73 -8.36
N GLU A 71 3.76 20.69 -7.41
CA GLU A 71 2.88 19.54 -7.15
C GLU A 71 1.99 19.24 -8.37
N ALA A 72 1.52 20.30 -9.04
CA ALA A 72 0.71 20.16 -10.25
C ALA A 72 1.54 19.65 -11.43
N ARG A 73 2.78 20.11 -11.60
CA ARG A 73 3.70 19.58 -12.63
C ARG A 73 4.02 18.11 -12.39
N GLU A 74 4.34 17.74 -11.15
CA GLU A 74 4.61 16.34 -10.78
C GLU A 74 3.40 15.45 -10.99
N PHE A 75 2.21 15.93 -10.61
CA PHE A 75 0.97 15.22 -10.87
C PHE A 75 0.77 14.95 -12.37
N VAL A 76 0.87 15.98 -13.22
CA VAL A 76 0.70 15.86 -14.67
C VAL A 76 1.75 14.93 -15.28
N ALA A 77 3.03 15.13 -14.98
CA ALA A 77 4.12 14.28 -15.45
C ALA A 77 3.90 12.82 -15.05
N SER A 78 3.52 12.56 -13.80
CA SER A 78 3.27 11.20 -13.31
C SER A 78 2.08 10.49 -13.98
N ARG A 79 1.15 11.23 -14.59
CA ARG A 79 0.01 10.65 -15.33
C ARG A 79 0.33 10.46 -16.81
N MET A 80 1.22 11.27 -17.38
CA MET A 80 1.59 11.21 -18.78
C MET A 80 2.76 10.26 -19.04
N GLU A 81 3.81 10.34 -18.23
CA GLU A 81 5.07 9.60 -18.40
C GLU A 81 5.21 8.46 -17.39
N GLY A 82 4.38 8.46 -16.35
CA GLY A 82 4.49 7.55 -15.21
C GLY A 82 5.42 8.10 -14.12
N LYS A 83 5.56 7.35 -13.02
CA LYS A 83 6.55 7.68 -11.98
C LYS A 83 7.90 7.09 -12.36
N ALA A 84 8.97 7.80 -12.02
CA ALA A 84 10.31 7.23 -12.07
C ALA A 84 10.36 5.97 -11.19
N ILE A 85 11.08 4.95 -11.65
CA ILE A 85 11.29 3.72 -10.89
C ILE A 85 12.22 4.06 -9.72
N GLU A 86 11.66 4.15 -8.52
CA GLU A 86 12.44 4.25 -7.29
C GLU A 86 12.97 2.86 -6.93
N ARG A 87 14.29 2.68 -7.00
CA ARG A 87 14.96 1.46 -6.54
C ARG A 87 15.26 1.61 -5.06
N ILE A 88 14.58 0.85 -4.23
CA ILE A 88 14.87 0.77 -2.80
C ILE A 88 15.91 -0.35 -2.61
N ALA A 89 17.07 -0.01 -2.07
CA ALA A 89 18.04 -0.99 -1.61
C ALA A 89 17.69 -1.39 -0.17
N GLN A 90 17.42 -2.68 0.04
CA GLN A 90 17.21 -3.23 1.38
C GLN A 90 18.47 -4.01 1.78
N GLU A 91 19.14 -3.57 2.83
CA GLU A 91 20.25 -4.30 3.43
C GLU A 91 19.69 -5.20 4.53
N ILE A 92 19.87 -6.51 4.38
CA ILE A 92 19.49 -7.49 5.39
C ILE A 92 20.73 -7.73 6.25
N GLN A 93 20.70 -7.30 7.51
CA GLN A 93 21.74 -7.65 8.47
C GLN A 93 21.45 -9.03 9.04
N LEU A 94 22.25 -10.04 8.66
CA LEU A 94 22.31 -11.30 9.38
C LEU A 94 23.06 -11.06 10.68
N THR A 95 22.36 -11.10 11.80
CA THR A 95 23.02 -11.20 13.10
C THR A 95 23.26 -12.66 13.42
N ASP A 96 24.52 -13.02 13.67
CA ASP A 96 24.87 -14.38 14.11
C ASP A 96 24.21 -14.66 15.46
N PHE A 97 23.27 -15.60 15.47
CA PHE A 97 22.69 -16.12 16.70
C PHE A 97 23.67 -17.11 17.33
N THR A 98 24.49 -16.63 18.25
CA THR A 98 25.46 -17.46 18.98
C THR A 98 24.82 -18.22 20.15
N GLY A 99 23.76 -18.98 19.88
CA GLY A 99 23.18 -19.95 20.82
C GLY A 99 22.48 -19.37 22.07
N GLY A 100 21.24 -19.82 22.33
CA GLY A 100 20.41 -19.39 23.47
C GLY A 100 18.92 -19.65 23.19
N ASN A 101 18.02 -19.06 23.98
CA ASN A 101 16.60 -19.01 23.62
C ASN A 101 16.38 -17.87 22.61
N ALA A 102 15.88 -18.21 21.41
CA ALA A 102 15.63 -17.26 20.33
C ALA A 102 14.66 -16.13 20.74
N GLU A 103 13.71 -16.39 21.65
CA GLU A 103 12.73 -15.40 22.10
C GLU A 103 13.37 -14.28 22.93
N GLU A 104 14.35 -14.61 23.78
CA GLU A 104 15.08 -13.61 24.58
C GLU A 104 15.99 -12.74 23.71
N TYR A 105 16.66 -13.34 22.71
CA TYR A 105 17.50 -12.59 21.78
C TYR A 105 16.71 -11.56 21.00
N VAL A 106 15.55 -11.96 20.44
CA VAL A 106 14.68 -11.05 19.67
C VAL A 106 14.13 -9.92 20.57
N ARG A 107 13.70 -10.21 21.80
CA ARG A 107 13.25 -9.17 22.75
C ARG A 107 14.36 -8.17 23.10
N SER A 108 15.57 -8.65 23.36
CA SER A 108 16.71 -7.78 23.74
C SER A 108 17.17 -6.82 22.63
N LYS A 109 16.99 -7.21 21.35
CA LYS A 109 17.39 -6.38 20.20
C LYS A 109 16.29 -5.41 19.76
N LEU A 110 15.02 -5.71 20.03
CA LEU A 110 13.89 -4.82 19.72
C LEU A 110 13.61 -3.79 20.82
N SER A 111 14.11 -3.98 22.05
CA SER A 111 13.89 -3.04 23.17
C SER A 111 14.90 -1.91 23.29
N ASN A 112 15.98 -1.90 22.49
CA ASN A 112 17.06 -0.92 22.57
C ASN A 112 17.11 0.01 21.33
N GLY A 113 15.94 0.37 20.80
CA GLY A 113 15.79 1.37 19.75
C GLY A 113 15.04 2.58 20.28
N ASP A 114 15.77 3.50 20.93
CA ASP A 114 15.42 4.92 21.03
C ASP A 114 16.05 5.69 19.85
#